data_AF-A0A9W9Z5C9-F1
#
_entry.id   AF-A0A9W9Z5C9-F1
#
_cell.length_a   1.000
_cell.length_b   1.000
_cell.length_c   1.000
_cell.angle_alpha   90.00
_cell.angle_beta   90.00
_cell.angle_gamma   90.00
#
_symmetry.space_group_name_H-M   'P 1'
#
loop_
_entity.id
_entity.type
_entity.pdbx_description
1 polymer ?
#
loop_
_entity_poly.entity_id
_entity_poly.type
_entity_poly.pdbx_seq_one_letter_code
_entity_poly.pdbx_strand_id
1 'polypeptide(L)'
;MGLDDCCSFQVRAMDKDGLGKVRFVGAWAISKVLKTARKYVGNNLYTEIAETRAAVSKNVDKIQALESTIIVPYSIISSTSKYPETLHVTEARQYRSHGFVHVSDAYYEFPLELEQRRIECLNSSMLKIHCENLIEVVDVKLKADQKLMRIWMGLFETSGVEVSIV
;
A
#
# COMPACT_ATOMS: atom_id res chain seq x y z
N MET A 1 -4.78 37.04 18.80
CA MET A 1 -5.81 35.98 18.92
C MET A 1 -6.19 35.59 17.50
N GLY A 2 -5.69 34.47 17.01
CA GLY A 2 -5.98 33.92 15.70
C GLY A 2 -5.77 32.42 15.83
N LEU A 3 -6.80 31.74 16.31
CA LEU A 3 -6.80 30.29 16.47
C LEU A 3 -6.53 29.68 15.11
N ASP A 4 -5.50 28.84 15.08
CA ASP A 4 -5.17 27.87 14.03
C ASP A 4 -6.47 27.22 13.55
N ASP A 5 -6.96 27.65 12.39
CA ASP A 5 -7.97 26.90 11.66
C ASP A 5 -7.22 25.74 10.98
N CYS A 6 -6.76 24.79 11.81
CA CYS A 6 -6.28 23.51 11.34
C CYS A 6 -7.50 22.79 10.79
N CYS A 7 -7.85 23.13 9.55
CA CYS A 7 -8.93 22.53 8.80
C CYS A 7 -8.71 21.01 8.89
N SER A 8 -9.56 20.32 9.66
CA SER A 8 -9.40 18.90 9.95
C SER A 8 -9.76 18.12 8.69
N PHE A 9 -8.84 18.07 7.73
CA PHE A 9 -9.05 17.41 6.46
C PHE A 9 -9.31 15.92 6.72
N GLN A 10 -10.48 15.46 6.28
CA GLN A 10 -10.89 14.07 6.40
C GLN A 10 -10.72 13.39 5.05
N VAL A 11 -9.74 12.50 4.93
CA VAL A 11 -9.44 11.77 3.69
C VAL A 11 -10.64 10.98 3.19
N ARG A 12 -11.40 10.37 4.10
CA ARG A 12 -12.60 9.60 3.76
C ARG A 12 -13.76 10.45 3.22
N ALA A 13 -13.70 11.77 3.41
CA ALA A 13 -14.71 12.70 2.90
C ALA A 13 -14.29 13.33 1.55
N MET A 14 -13.17 12.91 0.97
CA MET A 14 -12.77 13.34 -0.37
C MET A 14 -13.79 12.91 -1.42
N ASP A 15 -13.78 13.61 -2.54
CA ASP A 15 -14.53 13.19 -3.72
C ASP A 15 -13.99 11.86 -4.28
N LYS A 16 -14.77 11.26 -5.19
CA LYS A 16 -14.42 9.99 -5.86
C LYS A 16 -13.04 10.02 -6.53
N ASP A 17 -12.64 11.17 -7.06
CA ASP A 17 -11.36 11.33 -7.75
C ASP A 17 -10.20 11.38 -6.75
N GLY A 18 -10.38 12.03 -5.61
CA GLY A 18 -9.46 12.01 -4.48
C GLY A 18 -9.27 10.62 -3.90
N LEU A 19 -10.37 9.95 -3.57
CA LEU A 19 -10.36 8.57 -3.05
C LEU A 19 -9.73 7.59 -4.04
N GLY A 20 -10.07 7.71 -5.33
CA GLY A 20 -9.47 6.93 -6.41
C GLY A 20 -7.96 7.18 -6.57
N LYS A 21 -7.48 8.40 -6.37
CA LYS A 21 -6.03 8.71 -6.35
C LYS A 21 -5.33 8.03 -5.17
N VAL A 22 -5.92 8.04 -3.97
CA VAL A 22 -5.34 7.34 -2.80
C VAL A 22 -5.22 5.84 -3.09
N ARG A 23 -6.27 5.22 -3.64
CA ARG A 23 -6.25 3.81 -4.04
C ARG A 23 -5.17 3.53 -5.09
N PHE A 24 -5.09 4.40 -6.09
CA PHE A 24 -4.08 4.31 -7.14
C PHE A 24 -2.65 4.40 -6.58
N VAL A 25 -2.35 5.33 -5.68
CA VAL A 25 -1.02 5.46 -5.08
C VAL A 25 -0.67 4.24 -4.23
N GLY A 26 -1.63 3.69 -3.47
CA GLY A 26 -1.44 2.43 -2.76
C GLY A 26 -1.12 1.27 -3.70
N ALA A 27 -1.92 1.10 -4.76
CA ALA A 27 -1.70 0.08 -5.79
C ALA A 27 -0.35 0.25 -6.52
N TRP A 28 0.10 1.49 -6.71
CA TRP A 28 1.41 1.79 -7.28
C TRP A 28 2.56 1.30 -6.41
N ALA A 29 2.47 1.53 -5.11
CA ALA A 29 3.47 1.10 -4.15
C ALA A 29 3.63 -0.43 -4.17
N ILE A 30 2.51 -1.16 -4.17
CA ILE A 30 2.51 -2.62 -4.31
C ILE A 30 3.08 -3.05 -5.66
N SER A 31 2.68 -2.40 -6.75
CA SER A 31 3.23 -2.68 -8.09
C SER A 31 4.75 -2.54 -8.14
N LYS A 32 5.32 -1.54 -7.44
CA LYS A 32 6.78 -1.37 -7.34
C LYS A 32 7.44 -2.51 -6.57
N VAL A 33 6.89 -2.89 -5.41
CA VAL A 33 7.41 -4.01 -4.62
C VAL A 33 7.41 -5.30 -5.43
N LEU A 34 6.30 -5.58 -6.13
CA LEU A 34 6.13 -6.76 -6.97
C LEU A 34 7.14 -6.77 -8.14
N LYS A 35 7.29 -5.66 -8.86
CA LYS A 35 8.24 -5.53 -9.97
C LYS A 35 9.68 -5.74 -9.51
N THR A 36 10.07 -5.17 -8.37
CA THR A 36 11.41 -5.36 -7.80
C THR A 36 11.66 -6.81 -7.41
N ALA A 37 10.70 -7.46 -6.75
CA ALA A 37 10.80 -8.86 -6.37
C ALA A 37 10.92 -9.79 -7.60
N ARG A 38 10.04 -9.61 -8.60
CA ARG A 38 10.07 -10.39 -9.86
C ARG A 38 11.38 -10.19 -10.62
N LYS A 39 11.88 -8.95 -10.69
CA LYS A 39 13.16 -8.65 -11.32
C LYS A 39 14.31 -9.36 -10.59
N TYR A 40 14.31 -9.36 -9.26
CA TYR A 40 15.32 -10.05 -8.47
C TYR A 40 15.31 -11.57 -8.73
N VAL A 41 14.14 -12.19 -8.71
CA VAL A 41 13.97 -13.62 -9.02
C VAL A 41 14.45 -13.92 -10.45
N GLY A 42 13.99 -13.16 -11.45
CA GLY A 42 14.37 -13.36 -12.85
C GLY A 42 15.87 -13.22 -13.09
N ASN A 43 16.52 -12.25 -12.46
CA ASN A 43 17.97 -12.03 -12.60
C ASN A 43 18.82 -13.12 -11.94
N ASN A 44 18.26 -13.90 -11.02
CA ASN A 44 19.00 -14.87 -10.19
C ASN A 44 18.46 -16.30 -10.31
N LEU A 45 17.65 -16.59 -11.34
CA LEU A 45 16.95 -17.87 -11.49
C LEU A 45 17.90 -19.08 -11.49
N TYR A 46 19.08 -18.92 -12.10
CA TYR A 46 20.09 -19.98 -12.26
C TYR A 46 21.26 -19.84 -11.28
N THR A 47 21.09 -19.11 -10.18
CA THR A 47 22.18 -18.91 -9.23
C THR A 47 22.53 -20.21 -8.50
N GLU A 48 23.82 -20.51 -8.41
CA GLU A 48 24.33 -21.65 -7.64
C GLU A 48 24.70 -21.28 -6.19
N ILE A 49 24.70 -19.98 -5.88
CA ILE A 49 25.06 -19.44 -4.57
C ILE A 49 23.89 -19.67 -3.59
N ALA A 50 24.16 -20.39 -2.49
CA ALA A 50 23.13 -20.76 -1.51
C ALA A 50 22.43 -19.54 -0.89
N GLU A 51 23.16 -18.50 -0.54
CA GLU A 51 22.61 -17.25 0.01
C GLU A 51 21.67 -16.56 -0.99
N THR A 52 22.07 -16.48 -2.25
CA THR A 52 21.24 -15.90 -3.32
C THR A 52 19.99 -16.74 -3.56
N ARG A 53 20.07 -18.08 -3.51
CA ARG A 53 18.89 -18.95 -3.58
C ARG A 53 17.91 -18.70 -2.43
N ALA A 54 18.40 -18.53 -1.21
CA ALA A 54 17.55 -18.18 -0.07
C ALA A 54 16.85 -16.83 -0.27
N ALA A 55 17.56 -15.83 -0.80
CA ALA A 55 16.98 -14.54 -1.14
C ALA A 55 15.96 -14.62 -2.29
N VAL A 56 16.19 -15.48 -3.28
CA VAL A 56 15.22 -15.77 -4.36
C VAL A 56 13.95 -16.37 -3.76
N SER A 57 14.06 -17.40 -2.91
CA SER A 57 12.92 -18.01 -2.22
C SER A 57 12.10 -16.98 -1.46
N LYS A 58 12.75 -16.13 -0.65
CA LYS A 58 12.08 -15.06 0.10
C LYS A 58 11.33 -14.07 -0.81
N ASN A 59 11.84 -13.79 -2.02
CA ASN A 59 11.13 -12.94 -2.97
C ASN A 59 9.97 -13.67 -3.66
N VAL A 60 10.07 -14.97 -3.90
CA VAL A 60 8.94 -15.80 -4.36
C VAL A 60 7.83 -15.80 -3.31
N ASP A 61 8.14 -16.06 -2.04
CA ASP A 61 7.17 -16.05 -0.94
C ASP A 61 6.47 -14.68 -0.83
N LYS A 62 7.25 -13.60 -0.96
CA LYS A 62 6.71 -12.24 -0.98
C LYS A 62 5.75 -12.01 -2.16
N ILE A 63 6.10 -12.47 -3.36
CA ILE A 63 5.24 -12.36 -4.54
C ILE A 63 3.92 -13.10 -4.29
N GLN A 64 4.01 -14.34 -3.82
CA GLN A 64 2.84 -15.17 -3.53
C GLN A 64 1.94 -14.56 -2.45
N ALA A 65 2.52 -14.03 -1.37
CA ALA A 65 1.76 -13.35 -0.33
C ALA A 65 1.01 -12.13 -0.88
N LEU A 66 1.66 -11.29 -1.69
CA LEU A 66 1.01 -10.13 -2.32
C LEU A 66 -0.10 -10.54 -3.30
N GLU A 67 0.14 -11.57 -4.11
CA GLU A 67 -0.82 -12.05 -5.12
C GLU A 67 -2.04 -12.75 -4.52
N SER A 68 -1.89 -13.37 -3.36
CA SER A 68 -2.98 -14.09 -2.67
C SER A 68 -3.84 -13.21 -1.76
N THR A 69 -3.32 -12.07 -1.29
CA THR A 69 -4.00 -11.25 -0.25
C THR A 69 -4.32 -9.83 -0.71
N ILE A 70 -3.38 -9.16 -1.39
CA ILE A 70 -3.47 -7.74 -1.71
C ILE A 70 -3.94 -7.52 -3.14
N ILE A 71 -3.38 -8.26 -4.09
CA ILE A 71 -3.66 -8.07 -5.52
C ILE A 71 -4.93 -8.84 -5.88
N VAL A 72 -5.85 -8.18 -6.58
CA VAL A 72 -7.11 -8.79 -7.01
C VAL A 72 -7.32 -8.56 -8.51
N PRO A 73 -7.75 -9.56 -9.28
CA PRO A 73 -8.14 -9.37 -10.68
C PRO A 73 -9.26 -8.34 -10.85
N TYR A 74 -9.20 -7.53 -11.92
CA TYR A 74 -10.22 -6.51 -12.17
C TYR A 74 -11.62 -7.12 -12.31
N SER A 75 -11.73 -8.26 -12.99
CA SER A 75 -12.98 -8.99 -13.20
C SER A 75 -13.69 -9.37 -11.90
N ILE A 76 -12.94 -9.56 -10.81
CA ILE A 76 -13.48 -9.86 -9.49
C ILE A 76 -13.84 -8.57 -8.77
N ILE A 77 -12.93 -7.60 -8.73
CA ILE A 77 -13.10 -6.41 -7.91
C ILE A 77 -14.17 -5.44 -8.44
N SER A 78 -14.39 -5.41 -9.75
CA SER A 78 -15.41 -4.56 -10.37
C SER A 78 -16.84 -4.88 -9.92
N SER A 79 -17.09 -6.14 -9.52
CA SER A 79 -18.41 -6.60 -9.07
C SER A 79 -18.53 -6.75 -7.54
N THR A 80 -17.41 -6.80 -6.83
CA THR A 80 -17.38 -7.11 -5.39
C THR A 80 -16.91 -5.95 -4.51
N SER A 81 -16.34 -4.89 -5.10
CA SER A 81 -15.78 -3.79 -4.32
C SER A 81 -16.87 -3.01 -3.58
N LYS A 82 -16.58 -2.66 -2.33
CA LYS A 82 -17.30 -1.69 -1.50
C LYS A 82 -17.02 -0.25 -1.91
N TYR A 83 -15.99 -0.02 -2.72
CA TYR A 83 -15.53 1.28 -3.20
C TYR A 83 -15.48 1.34 -4.73
N PRO A 84 -16.57 0.99 -5.45
CA PRO A 84 -16.56 0.90 -6.91
C PRO A 84 -16.20 2.24 -7.58
N GLU A 85 -16.57 3.36 -6.96
CA GLU A 85 -16.28 4.72 -7.41
C GLU A 85 -14.80 5.09 -7.40
N THR A 86 -13.92 4.25 -6.83
CA THR A 86 -12.47 4.48 -6.81
C THR A 86 -11.74 3.73 -7.94
N LEU A 87 -12.43 2.78 -8.58
CA LEU A 87 -11.83 1.89 -9.59
C LEU A 87 -11.63 2.56 -10.95
N HIS A 88 -12.37 3.62 -11.27
CA HIS A 88 -12.23 4.33 -12.55
C HIS A 88 -10.83 4.95 -12.70
N VAL A 89 -10.25 5.47 -11.61
CA VAL A 89 -8.91 6.08 -11.64
C VAL A 89 -7.83 5.02 -11.88
N THR A 90 -7.95 3.84 -11.25
CA THR A 90 -6.96 2.77 -11.42
C THR A 90 -7.08 2.12 -12.80
N GLU A 91 -8.31 1.89 -13.29
CA GLU A 91 -8.59 1.34 -14.61
C GLU A 91 -8.12 2.27 -15.73
N ALA A 92 -8.47 3.56 -15.69
CA ALA A 92 -8.05 4.54 -16.70
C ALA A 92 -6.52 4.67 -16.81
N ARG A 93 -5.79 4.38 -15.72
CA ARG A 93 -4.32 4.44 -15.66
C ARG A 93 -3.63 3.12 -16.01
N GLN A 94 -4.32 1.98 -15.92
CA GLN A 94 -3.79 0.69 -16.39
C GLN A 94 -3.44 0.73 -17.88
N TYR A 95 -4.31 1.29 -18.72
CA TYR A 95 -4.09 1.37 -20.16
C TYR A 95 -2.84 2.16 -20.55
N ARG A 96 -2.51 3.21 -19.78
CA ARG A 96 -1.35 4.07 -20.05
C ARG A 96 -0.03 3.52 -19.52
N SER A 97 -0.09 2.65 -18.51
CA SER A 97 1.10 2.12 -17.83
C SER A 97 0.98 0.61 -17.71
N HIS A 98 1.37 -0.10 -18.76
CA HIS A 98 1.30 -1.56 -18.88
C HIS A 98 1.77 -2.26 -17.58
N GLY A 99 0.81 -2.77 -16.80
CA GLY A 99 1.08 -3.49 -15.55
C GLY A 99 0.88 -2.68 -14.27
N PHE A 100 -0.25 -2.00 -14.12
CA PHE A 100 -0.77 -1.61 -12.81
C PHE A 100 -1.63 -2.73 -12.23
N VAL A 101 -1.42 -3.06 -10.96
CA VAL A 101 -2.25 -4.05 -10.27
C VAL A 101 -3.50 -3.38 -9.68
N HIS A 102 -4.60 -4.11 -9.58
CA HIS A 102 -5.70 -3.72 -8.70
C HIS A 102 -5.46 -4.32 -7.32
N VAL A 103 -5.89 -3.58 -6.29
CA VAL A 103 -5.70 -3.97 -4.90
C VAL A 103 -7.03 -4.15 -4.20
N SER A 104 -7.11 -5.12 -3.29
CA SER A 104 -8.28 -5.45 -2.50
C SER A 104 -8.77 -4.25 -1.68
N ASP A 105 -10.06 -4.23 -1.36
CA ASP A 105 -10.61 -3.20 -0.49
C ASP A 105 -9.99 -3.26 0.91
N ALA A 106 -9.69 -4.48 1.40
CA ALA A 106 -8.99 -4.68 2.67
C ALA A 106 -7.63 -3.97 2.66
N TYR A 107 -6.86 -4.11 1.58
CA TYR A 107 -5.62 -3.36 1.43
C TYR A 107 -5.88 -1.86 1.31
N TYR A 108 -6.90 -1.42 0.59
CA TYR A 108 -7.22 0.00 0.39
C TYR A 108 -7.53 0.77 1.70
N GLU A 109 -7.98 0.08 2.75
CA GLU A 109 -8.09 0.69 4.09
C GLU A 109 -6.74 1.20 4.62
N PHE A 110 -5.63 0.53 4.28
CA PHE A 110 -4.30 0.93 4.70
C PHE A 110 -3.85 2.29 4.13
N PRO A 111 -3.80 2.51 2.80
CA PRO A 111 -3.44 3.82 2.24
C PRO A 111 -4.44 4.91 2.61
N LEU A 112 -5.73 4.61 2.85
CA LEU A 112 -6.68 5.58 3.40
C LEU A 112 -6.25 6.09 4.77
N GLU A 113 -5.93 5.16 5.68
CA GLU A 113 -5.46 5.53 7.01
C GLU A 113 -4.09 6.21 6.96
N LEU A 114 -3.18 5.70 6.15
CA LEU A 114 -1.82 6.26 6.00
C LEU A 114 -1.88 7.70 5.49
N GLU A 115 -2.74 7.96 4.50
CA GLU A 115 -2.97 9.30 3.97
C GLU A 115 -3.48 10.25 5.05
N GLN A 116 -4.44 9.79 5.88
CA GLN A 116 -4.99 10.58 6.99
C GLN A 116 -3.89 10.93 7.99
N ARG A 117 -3.11 9.95 8.45
CA ARG A 117 -2.00 10.16 9.39
C ARG A 117 -0.91 11.06 8.83
N ARG A 118 -0.61 10.91 7.55
CA ARG A 118 0.39 11.74 6.87
C ARG A 118 -0.06 13.20 6.82
N ILE A 119 -1.33 13.52 6.56
CA ILE A 119 -1.84 14.90 6.59
C ILE A 119 -1.79 15.47 8.02
N GLU A 120 -2.18 14.67 9.01
CA GLU A 120 -2.10 15.04 10.44
C GLU A 120 -0.66 15.35 10.88
N CYS A 121 0.34 14.71 10.28
CA CYS A 121 1.75 14.91 10.61
C CYS A 121 2.47 15.93 9.72
N LEU A 122 2.03 16.12 8.47
CA LEU A 122 2.62 17.05 7.50
C LEU A 122 1.75 18.30 7.34
N ASN A 123 1.71 19.12 8.39
CA ASN A 123 1.01 20.41 8.38
C ASN A 123 1.93 21.57 8.79
N SER A 124 1.43 22.80 8.61
CA SER A 124 2.19 24.01 8.89
C SER A 124 2.63 24.14 10.34
N SER A 125 1.84 23.64 11.29
CA SER A 125 2.19 23.69 12.72
C SER A 125 3.34 22.73 13.01
N MET A 126 3.32 21.52 12.44
CA MET A 126 4.42 20.55 12.51
C MET A 126 5.69 21.06 11.81
N LEU A 127 5.56 21.74 10.67
CA LEU A 127 6.68 22.35 9.96
C LEU A 127 7.35 23.45 10.79
N LYS A 128 6.58 24.29 11.49
CA LYS A 128 7.13 25.33 12.37
C LYS A 128 7.92 24.75 13.55
N ILE A 129 7.52 23.57 14.04
CA ILE A 129 8.15 22.92 15.19
C ILE A 129 9.42 22.16 14.78
N HIS A 130 9.34 21.38 13.70
CA HIS A 130 10.38 20.43 13.33
C HIS A 130 11.28 20.88 12.18
N CYS A 131 10.88 21.91 11.42
CA CYS A 131 11.64 22.50 10.31
C CYS A 131 12.17 21.41 9.35
N GLU A 132 13.49 21.36 9.14
CA GLU A 132 14.16 20.40 8.27
C GLU A 132 14.00 18.93 8.71
N ASN A 133 13.76 18.69 10.01
CA ASN A 133 13.61 17.34 10.57
C ASN A 133 12.18 16.80 10.46
N LEU A 134 11.25 17.55 9.86
CA LEU A 134 9.83 17.18 9.79
C LEU A 134 9.63 15.78 9.19
N ILE A 135 10.32 15.48 8.08
CA ILE A 135 10.13 14.22 7.36
C ILE A 135 10.57 13.02 8.20
N GLU A 136 11.70 13.11 8.91
CA GLU A 136 12.16 12.05 9.81
C GLU A 136 11.18 11.84 10.96
N VAL A 137 10.69 12.92 11.57
CA VAL A 137 9.69 12.85 12.63
C VAL A 137 8.40 12.20 12.14
N VAL A 138 7.94 12.54 10.94
CA VAL A 138 6.74 11.92 10.34
C VAL A 138 6.98 10.43 10.06
N ASP A 139 8.13 10.05 9.50
CA ASP A 139 8.45 8.65 9.22
C ASP A 139 8.47 7.80 10.50
N VAL A 140 9.11 8.29 11.57
CA VAL A 140 9.12 7.63 12.88
C VAL A 140 7.70 7.49 13.44
N LYS A 141 6.88 8.56 13.37
CA LYS A 141 5.48 8.54 13.84
C LYS A 141 4.64 7.52 13.06
N LEU A 142 4.73 7.51 11.73
CA LEU A 142 3.96 6.60 10.89
C LEU A 142 4.37 5.14 11.08
N LYS A 143 5.67 4.86 11.26
CA LYS A 143 6.16 3.50 11.55
C LYS A 143 5.76 3.00 12.93
N ALA A 144 5.56 3.90 13.89
CA ALA A 144 5.12 3.56 15.24
C ALA A 144 3.57 3.50 15.38
N ASP A 145 2.81 3.89 14.35
CA ASP A 145 1.36 3.94 14.40
C ASP A 145 0.76 2.53 14.49
N GLN A 146 0.16 2.24 15.65
CA GLN A 146 -0.42 0.93 15.98
C GLN A 146 -1.62 0.58 15.09
N LYS A 147 -2.38 1.57 14.62
CA LYS A 147 -3.55 1.32 13.77
C LYS A 147 -3.10 0.92 12.37
N LEU A 148 -2.11 1.62 11.81
CA LEU A 148 -1.49 1.24 10.54
C LEU A 148 -0.90 -0.16 10.61
N MET A 149 -0.16 -0.47 11.69
CA MET A 149 0.43 -1.80 11.89
C MET A 149 -0.65 -2.89 11.95
N ARG A 150 -1.74 -2.68 12.68
CA ARG A 150 -2.85 -3.64 12.77
C ARG A 150 -3.54 -3.87 11.43
N ILE A 151 -3.84 -2.79 10.69
CA ILE A 151 -4.46 -2.93 9.36
C ILE A 151 -3.52 -3.75 8.47
N TRP A 152 -2.23 -3.44 8.46
CA TRP A 152 -1.25 -4.14 7.63
C TRP A 152 -1.11 -5.62 7.99
N MET A 153 -0.96 -5.95 9.28
CA MET A 153 -0.82 -7.35 9.72
C MET A 153 -2.09 -8.16 9.41
N GLY A 154 -3.27 -7.56 9.63
CA GLY A 154 -4.55 -8.20 9.36
C GLY A 154 -4.75 -8.64 7.90
N LEU A 155 -4.02 -8.06 6.94
CA LEU A 155 -4.04 -8.48 5.54
C LEU A 155 -3.49 -9.90 5.32
N PHE A 156 -2.60 -10.35 6.20
CA PHE A 156 -1.88 -11.63 6.05
C PHE A 156 -2.32 -12.68 7.07
N GLU A 157 -3.11 -12.29 8.08
CA GLU A 157 -3.66 -13.19 9.10
C GLU A 157 -4.80 -14.07 8.57
N THR A 158 -5.47 -13.67 7.48
CA THR A 158 -6.60 -14.43 6.89
C THR A 158 -6.20 -15.47 5.86
N SER A 159 -4.90 -15.66 5.62
CA SER A 159 -4.39 -16.75 4.79
C SER A 159 -4.50 -18.06 5.57
N GLY A 160 -5.68 -18.68 5.54
CA GLY A 160 -5.90 -20.08 5.90
C GLY A 160 -5.18 -21.02 4.92
N VAL A 161 -3.86 -20.87 4.82
CA VAL A 161 -2.98 -21.89 4.26
C VAL A 161 -2.62 -22.77 5.44
N GLU A 162 -3.38 -23.84 5.64
CA GLU A 162 -2.86 -25.03 6.31
C GLU A 162 -1.61 -25.46 5.54
N VAL A 163 -0.44 -25.03 6.00
CA VAL A 163 0.81 -25.68 5.63
C VAL A 163 0.75 -27.05 6.29
N SER A 164 0.22 -28.03 5.55
CA SER A 164 0.37 -29.44 5.89
C SER A 164 1.87 -29.74 5.85
N ILE A 165 2.50 -29.76 7.01
CA ILE A 165 3.82 -30.34 7.19
C ILE A 165 3.61 -31.86 7.22
N VAL A 166 3.90 -32.51 6.10
CA VAL A 166 4.26 -33.94 6.06
C VAL A 166 5.70 -34.01 5.59
#